data_AF-A0A816KK60-F1
#
_entry.id   AF-A0A816KK60-F1
#
_cell.length_a   1.000
_cell.length_b   1.000
_cell.length_c   1.000
_cell.angle_alpha   90.00
_cell.angle_beta   90.00
_cell.angle_gamma   90.00
#
_symmetry.space_group_name_H-M   'P 1'
#
loop_
_entity.id
_entity.type
_entity.pdbx_description
1 polymer ?
#
loop_
_entity_poly.entity_id
_entity_poly.type
_entity_poly.pdbx_seq_one_letter_code
_entity_poly.pdbx_strand_id
1 'polypeptide(L)'
;MFFSSNIAKCTLHFLHQVLFDIQTKNLELQQYDTSIVDLHRIITSLLKKLNDRLEQKYFGQQTRILLNAMPEDVREKLISSFVKYLGSISQYIHKYYDEHSLLAESVAIFGITEIDQIKFDQIEKCVAILNLEVDHDKLFEEIISLQNTYKEVNSYRESLFVQIEKYVGGHEIEKQMINEVFEELDDEELVNRIPTQARVHQDSCHKNST
;
A
#
# COMPACT_ATOMS: atom_id res chain seq x y z
N MET A 1 32.34 28.42 -7.44
CA MET A 1 31.15 28.01 -8.22
C MET A 1 30.78 26.52 -8.08
N PHE A 2 31.73 25.57 -8.01
CA PHE A 2 31.42 24.12 -7.90
C PHE A 2 30.60 23.69 -6.67
N PHE A 3 30.83 24.32 -5.51
CA PHE A 3 30.08 24.02 -4.28
C PHE A 3 28.57 24.30 -4.39
N SER A 4 28.21 25.41 -5.03
CA SER A 4 26.81 25.76 -5.30
C SER A 4 26.12 24.73 -6.19
N SER A 5 26.84 24.17 -7.17
CA SER A 5 26.31 23.19 -8.11
C SER A 5 26.06 21.84 -7.45
N ASN A 6 26.99 21.37 -6.61
CA ASN A 6 26.82 20.10 -5.89
C ASN A 6 25.70 20.17 -4.84
N ILE A 7 25.55 21.30 -4.13
CA ILE A 7 24.43 21.52 -3.21
C ILE A 7 23.09 21.50 -3.97
N ALA A 8 23.00 22.23 -5.09
CA ALA A 8 21.81 22.25 -5.92
C ALA A 8 21.47 20.85 -6.45
N LYS A 9 22.46 20.11 -6.96
CA LYS A 9 22.29 18.74 -7.46
C LYS A 9 21.82 17.77 -6.36
N CYS A 10 22.44 17.85 -5.18
CA CYS A 10 22.05 17.03 -4.03
C CYS A 10 20.62 17.33 -3.59
N THR A 11 20.25 18.62 -3.54
CA THR A 11 18.89 19.06 -3.21
C THR A 11 17.87 18.58 -4.25
N LEU A 12 18.20 18.63 -5.55
CA LEU A 12 17.34 18.11 -6.61
C LEU A 12 17.13 16.61 -6.49
N HIS A 13 18.16 15.82 -6.18
CA HIS A 13 18.00 14.38 -5.95
C HIS A 13 17.15 14.07 -4.71
N PHE A 14 17.33 14.83 -3.63
CA PHE A 14 16.47 14.75 -2.45
C PHE A 14 15.01 15.04 -2.80
N LEU A 15 14.76 16.17 -3.47
CA LEU A 15 13.41 16.57 -3.87
C LEU A 15 12.80 15.57 -4.83
N HIS A 16 13.53 15.08 -5.83
CA HIS A 16 13.03 14.07 -6.76
C HIS A 16 12.57 12.81 -6.01
N GLN A 17 13.37 12.32 -5.06
CA GLN A 17 13.02 11.12 -4.31
C GLN A 17 11.79 11.32 -3.41
N VAL A 18 11.72 12.46 -2.73
CA VAL A 18 10.67 12.74 -1.74
C VAL A 18 9.38 13.23 -2.40
N LEU A 19 9.48 14.12 -3.38
CA LEU A 19 8.32 14.62 -4.12
C LEU A 19 7.68 13.51 -4.93
N PHE A 20 8.45 12.58 -5.50
CA PHE A 20 7.87 11.44 -6.20
C PHE A 20 7.00 10.62 -5.25
N ASP A 21 7.54 10.21 -4.09
CA ASP A 21 6.77 9.44 -3.09
C ASP A 21 5.50 10.18 -2.62
N ILE A 22 5.60 11.51 -2.40
CA ILE A 22 4.46 12.34 -1.98
C ILE A 22 3.44 12.51 -3.11
N GLN A 23 3.89 12.75 -4.34
CA GLN A 23 3.03 12.98 -5.50
C GLN A 23 2.27 11.71 -5.87
N THR A 24 2.94 10.55 -5.87
CA THR A 24 2.27 9.25 -6.08
C THR A 24 1.14 9.06 -5.07
N LYS A 25 1.41 9.28 -3.78
CA LYS A 25 0.40 9.15 -2.73
C LYS A 25 -0.71 10.20 -2.84
N ASN A 26 -0.38 11.42 -3.25
CA ASN A 26 -1.38 12.47 -3.47
C ASN A 26 -2.28 12.17 -4.67
N LEU A 27 -1.75 11.55 -5.73
CA LEU A 27 -2.54 11.08 -6.87
C LEU A 27 -3.48 9.95 -6.45
N GLU A 28 -3.00 8.98 -5.65
CA GLU A 28 -3.85 7.94 -5.06
C GLU A 28 -5.01 8.53 -4.24
N LEU A 29 -4.76 9.62 -3.48
CA LEU A 29 -5.80 10.33 -2.72
C LEU A 29 -6.77 11.15 -3.57
N GLN A 30 -6.43 11.43 -4.83
CA GLN A 30 -7.26 12.21 -5.75
C GLN A 30 -8.15 11.33 -6.63
N GLN A 31 -8.09 10.01 -6.44
CA GLN A 31 -9.00 9.08 -7.10
C GLN A 31 -10.45 9.38 -6.68
N TYR A 32 -11.39 9.22 -7.61
CA TYR A 32 -12.78 9.66 -7.44
C TYR A 32 -13.47 9.02 -6.22
N ASP A 33 -13.05 7.81 -5.84
CA ASP A 33 -13.70 6.99 -4.83
C ASP A 33 -12.73 6.55 -3.71
N THR A 34 -11.78 7.40 -3.30
CA THR A 34 -10.91 7.07 -2.15
C THR A 34 -11.75 6.89 -0.88
N SER A 35 -11.92 5.65 -0.44
CA SER A 35 -12.66 5.33 0.78
C SER A 35 -11.91 5.84 2.02
N ILE A 36 -12.59 5.95 3.17
CA ILE A 36 -11.93 6.32 4.44
C ILE A 36 -10.84 5.31 4.84
N VAL A 37 -11.00 4.06 4.42
CA VAL A 37 -10.04 2.98 4.63
C VAL A 37 -8.79 3.19 3.78
N ASP A 38 -8.98 3.51 2.50
CA ASP A 38 -7.88 3.82 1.58
C ASP A 38 -7.16 5.09 2.01
N LEU A 39 -7.90 6.12 2.42
CA LEU A 39 -7.34 7.35 3.00
C LEU A 39 -6.41 7.01 4.18
N HIS A 40 -6.89 6.20 5.13
CA HIS A 40 -6.10 5.80 6.29
C HIS A 40 -4.84 5.03 5.87
N ARG A 41 -4.98 4.04 4.98
CA ARG A 41 -3.86 3.24 4.47
C ARG A 41 -2.81 4.09 3.75
N ILE A 42 -3.26 4.98 2.87
CA ILE A 42 -2.38 5.84 2.07
C ILE A 42 -1.61 6.79 2.97
N ILE A 43 -2.29 7.48 3.88
CA ILE A 43 -1.67 8.46 4.78
C ILE A 43 -0.71 7.77 5.77
N THR A 44 -1.13 6.68 6.42
CA THR A 44 -0.26 5.98 7.39
C THR A 44 0.95 5.34 6.71
N SER A 45 0.81 4.80 5.50
CA SER A 45 1.93 4.30 4.69
C SER A 45 2.92 5.41 4.34
N LEU A 46 2.42 6.60 3.96
CA LEU A 46 3.26 7.77 3.70
C LEU A 46 3.99 8.23 4.97
N LEU A 47 3.28 8.39 6.09
CA LEU A 47 3.86 8.78 7.37
C LEU A 47 4.94 7.81 7.82
N LYS A 48 4.68 6.49 7.74
CA LYS A 48 5.67 5.46 8.05
C LYS A 48 6.94 5.62 7.22
N LYS A 49 6.81 5.74 5.89
CA LYS A 49 7.98 5.95 5.00
C LYS A 49 8.75 7.23 5.34
N LEU A 50 8.07 8.32 5.67
CA LEU A 50 8.71 9.57 6.05
C LEU A 50 9.46 9.43 7.37
N ASN A 51 8.87 8.75 8.36
CA ASN A 51 9.46 8.49 9.67
C ASN A 51 10.68 7.55 9.55
N ASP A 52 10.58 6.45 8.79
CA ASP A 52 11.69 5.54 8.52
C ASP A 52 12.89 6.30 7.90
N ARG A 53 12.63 7.20 6.95
CA ARG A 53 13.67 8.05 6.34
C ARG A 53 14.30 9.01 7.33
N LEU A 54 13.50 9.60 8.23
CA LEU A 54 13.97 10.51 9.28
C LEU A 54 14.84 9.79 10.31
N GLU A 55 14.40 8.63 10.79
CA GLU A 55 15.12 7.80 11.77
C GLU A 55 16.46 7.32 11.22
N GLN A 56 16.45 6.79 9.99
CA GLN A 56 17.65 6.27 9.33
C GLN A 56 18.52 7.38 8.72
N LYS A 57 18.04 8.63 8.72
CA LYS A 57 18.63 9.77 7.99
C LYS A 57 18.96 9.41 6.53
N TYR A 58 18.07 8.66 5.88
CA TYR A 58 18.26 8.14 4.53
C TYR A 58 17.41 8.88 3.51
N PHE A 59 18.09 9.69 2.68
CA PHE A 59 17.48 10.61 1.71
C PHE A 59 17.64 10.14 0.25
N GLY A 60 17.91 8.85 0.05
CA GLY A 60 18.19 8.26 -1.25
C GLY A 60 19.69 8.10 -1.54
N GLN A 61 20.01 7.15 -2.41
CA GLN A 61 21.38 6.73 -2.67
C GLN A 61 22.22 7.83 -3.33
N GLN A 62 21.69 8.54 -4.33
CA GLN A 62 22.40 9.64 -4.98
C GLN A 62 22.65 10.81 -4.02
N THR A 63 21.65 11.14 -3.20
CA THR A 63 21.78 12.14 -2.13
C THR A 63 22.89 11.76 -1.16
N ARG A 64 22.94 10.49 -0.72
CA ARG A 64 23.99 9.97 0.18
C ARG A 64 25.38 10.05 -0.44
N ILE A 65 25.54 9.66 -1.71
CA ILE A 65 26.82 9.76 -2.43
C ILE A 65 27.31 11.21 -2.47
N LEU A 66 26.41 12.13 -2.84
CA LEU A 66 26.75 13.56 -2.94
C LEU A 66 27.04 14.19 -1.57
N LEU A 67 26.27 13.85 -0.53
CA LEU A 67 26.51 14.30 0.85
C LEU A 67 27.87 13.83 1.38
N ASN A 68 28.26 12.59 1.08
CA ASN A 68 29.55 12.03 1.52
C ASN A 68 30.74 12.71 0.85
N ALA A 69 30.55 13.31 -0.33
CA ALA A 69 31.58 14.06 -1.05
C ALA A 69 31.68 15.54 -0.61
N MET A 70 30.80 16.00 0.29
CA MET A 70 30.78 17.38 0.79
C MET A 70 31.60 17.52 2.09
N PRO A 71 32.16 18.71 2.35
CA PRO A 71 32.67 19.10 3.66
C PRO A 71 31.61 18.90 4.74
N GLU A 72 32.09 18.53 5.93
CA GLU A 72 31.25 18.15 7.07
C GLU A 72 30.25 19.25 7.46
N ASP A 73 30.69 20.50 7.52
CA ASP A 73 29.85 21.65 7.88
C ASP A 73 28.71 21.89 6.89
N VAL A 74 28.98 21.69 5.60
CA VAL A 74 27.96 21.82 4.52
C VAL A 74 27.00 20.63 4.58
N ARG A 75 27.54 19.41 4.73
CA ARG A 75 26.77 18.17 4.83
C ARG A 75 25.78 18.22 5.99
N GLU A 76 26.22 18.61 7.17
CA GLU A 76 25.37 18.70 8.36
C GLU A 76 24.25 19.74 8.21
N LYS A 77 24.57 20.92 7.66
CA LYS A 77 23.55 21.94 7.35
C LYS A 77 22.51 21.44 6.36
N LEU A 78 22.94 20.70 5.34
CA LEU A 78 22.03 20.18 4.33
C LEU A 78 21.16 19.05 4.88
N ILE A 79 21.73 18.12 5.65
CA ILE A 79 20.98 17.07 6.36
C ILE A 79 19.95 17.70 7.30
N SER A 80 20.35 18.69 8.11
CA SER A 80 19.41 19.41 8.99
C SER A 80 18.27 20.05 8.21
N SER A 81 18.54 20.55 7.00
CA SER A 81 17.51 21.16 6.14
C SER A 81 16.55 20.11 5.59
N PHE A 82 17.05 18.95 5.16
CA PHE A 82 16.24 17.82 4.71
C PHE A 82 15.37 17.25 5.83
N VAL A 83 15.94 17.06 7.03
CA VAL A 83 15.20 16.62 8.22
C VAL A 83 14.07 17.59 8.54
N LYS A 84 14.37 18.91 8.55
CA LYS A 84 13.35 19.93 8.82
C LYS A 84 12.25 19.94 7.77
N TYR A 85 12.59 19.75 6.50
CA TYR A 85 11.62 19.67 5.41
C TYR A 85 10.67 18.48 5.57
N LEU A 86 11.21 17.26 5.75
CA LEU A 86 10.41 16.06 5.96
C LEU A 86 9.55 16.17 7.23
N GLY A 87 10.13 16.66 8.32
CA GLY A 87 9.39 16.88 9.57
C GLY A 87 8.23 17.88 9.40
N SER A 88 8.40 18.92 8.57
CA SER A 88 7.33 19.88 8.29
C SER A 88 6.18 19.23 7.51
N ILE A 89 6.47 18.28 6.63
CA ILE A 89 5.44 17.51 5.90
C ILE A 89 4.69 16.59 6.86
N SER A 90 5.38 15.82 7.70
CA SER A 90 4.73 14.96 8.70
C SER A 90 3.84 15.78 9.65
N GLN A 91 4.34 16.93 10.13
CA GLN A 91 3.54 17.85 10.95
C GLN A 91 2.31 18.40 10.23
N TYR A 92 2.43 18.70 8.93
CA TYR A 92 1.29 19.13 8.13
C TYR A 92 0.23 18.03 8.06
N ILE A 93 0.62 16.79 7.82
CA ILE A 93 -0.30 15.64 7.79
C ILE A 93 -0.98 15.48 9.15
N HIS A 94 -0.23 15.40 10.26
CA HIS A 94 -0.81 15.25 11.61
C HIS A 94 -1.72 16.41 12.03
N LYS A 95 -1.55 17.60 11.43
CA LYS A 95 -2.46 18.73 11.70
C LYS A 95 -3.86 18.52 11.14
N TYR A 96 -3.99 17.82 10.02
CA TYR A 96 -5.25 17.64 9.30
C TYR A 96 -5.79 16.21 9.32
N TYR A 97 -4.97 15.26 9.79
CA TYR A 97 -5.30 13.85 9.84
C TYR A 97 -4.97 13.28 11.22
N ASP A 98 -5.99 12.77 11.91
CA ASP A 98 -5.84 12.06 13.17
C ASP A 98 -5.75 10.55 12.91
N GLU A 99 -4.52 10.04 12.88
CA GLU A 99 -4.27 8.62 12.66
C GLU A 99 -4.74 7.73 13.82
N HIS A 100 -4.96 8.31 15.00
CA HIS A 100 -5.43 7.63 16.21
C HIS A 100 -6.94 7.77 16.42
N SER A 101 -7.65 8.29 15.42
CA SER A 101 -9.10 8.25 15.39
C SER A 101 -9.56 6.80 15.56
N LEU A 102 -10.39 6.57 16.59
CA LEU A 102 -10.95 5.24 16.90
C LEU A 102 -11.65 4.61 15.69
N LEU A 103 -12.30 5.43 14.86
CA LEU A 103 -12.91 5.00 13.61
C LEU A 103 -11.85 4.60 12.58
N ALA A 104 -10.78 5.38 12.45
CA ALA A 104 -9.71 5.13 11.49
C ALA A 104 -8.94 3.84 11.84
N GLU A 105 -8.61 3.63 13.13
CA GLU A 105 -8.01 2.37 13.61
C GLU A 105 -8.94 1.16 13.40
N SER A 106 -10.24 1.33 13.59
CA SER A 106 -11.23 0.26 13.43
C SER A 106 -11.45 -0.15 11.98
N VAL A 107 -11.32 0.80 11.04
CA VAL A 107 -11.56 0.53 9.62
C VAL A 107 -10.27 0.22 8.85
N ALA A 108 -9.09 0.54 9.41
CA ALA A 108 -7.79 0.25 8.82
C ALA A 108 -7.57 -1.23 8.47
N ILE A 109 -8.16 -2.14 9.25
CA ILE A 109 -8.05 -3.59 9.05
C ILE A 109 -8.66 -4.03 7.71
N PHE A 110 -9.68 -3.32 7.22
CA PHE A 110 -10.27 -3.59 5.91
C PHE A 110 -9.42 -3.07 4.74
N GLY A 111 -8.36 -2.29 5.02
CA GLY A 111 -7.42 -1.80 4.01
C GLY A 111 -6.26 -2.74 3.74
N ILE A 112 -6.15 -3.86 4.47
CA ILE A 112 -5.08 -4.84 4.31
C ILE A 112 -5.25 -5.55 2.97
N THR A 113 -4.30 -5.33 2.06
CA THR A 113 -4.26 -5.94 0.72
C THR A 113 -3.84 -7.41 0.73
N GLU A 114 -3.16 -7.84 1.80
CA GLU A 114 -2.67 -9.21 1.99
C GLU A 114 -3.58 -9.93 2.99
N ILE A 115 -4.67 -10.49 2.47
CA ILE A 115 -5.74 -11.13 3.27
C ILE A 115 -5.20 -12.26 4.15
N ASP A 116 -4.15 -12.93 3.71
CA ASP A 116 -3.46 -14.00 4.44
C ASP A 116 -2.73 -13.52 5.72
N GLN A 117 -2.51 -12.22 5.87
CA GLN A 117 -1.86 -11.65 7.05
C GLN A 117 -2.84 -11.11 8.11
N ILE A 118 -4.14 -11.08 7.80
CA ILE A 118 -5.15 -10.62 8.74
C ILE A 118 -5.22 -11.56 9.93
N LYS A 119 -4.97 -11.06 11.14
CA LYS A 119 -5.07 -11.86 12.37
C LYS A 119 -6.48 -11.77 12.94
N PHE A 120 -6.99 -12.90 13.45
CA PHE A 120 -8.32 -12.95 14.06
C PHE A 120 -8.50 -11.92 15.18
N ASP A 121 -7.51 -11.78 16.07
CA ASP A 121 -7.49 -10.79 17.16
C ASP A 121 -7.68 -9.34 16.68
N GLN A 122 -7.33 -9.02 15.43
CA GLN A 122 -7.56 -7.70 14.86
C GLN A 122 -9.03 -7.51 14.50
N ILE A 123 -9.66 -8.52 13.90
CA ILE A 123 -11.08 -8.50 13.55
C ILE A 123 -11.95 -8.47 14.82
N GLU A 124 -11.59 -9.23 15.87
CA GLU A 124 -12.30 -9.18 17.15
C GLU A 124 -12.28 -7.79 17.78
N LYS A 125 -11.16 -7.06 17.66
CA LYS A 125 -11.09 -5.66 18.10
C LYS A 125 -12.04 -4.77 17.31
N CYS A 126 -12.16 -4.95 16.00
CA CYS A 126 -13.14 -4.21 15.19
C CYS A 126 -14.57 -4.48 15.66
N VAL A 127 -14.92 -5.76 15.86
CA VAL A 127 -16.25 -6.17 16.35
C VAL A 127 -16.55 -5.51 17.69
N ALA A 128 -15.59 -5.51 18.61
CA ALA A 128 -15.72 -4.87 19.91
C ALA A 128 -15.86 -3.35 19.82
N ILE A 129 -15.04 -2.68 19.00
CA ILE A 129 -15.09 -1.21 18.86
C ILE A 129 -16.39 -0.76 18.19
N LEU A 130 -16.83 -1.48 17.17
CA LEU A 130 -18.07 -1.19 16.45
C LEU A 130 -19.32 -1.68 17.20
N ASN A 131 -19.14 -2.38 18.33
CA ASN A 131 -20.19 -2.95 19.16
C ASN A 131 -21.19 -3.79 18.33
N LEU A 132 -20.64 -4.66 17.47
CA LEU A 132 -21.42 -5.55 16.62
C LEU A 132 -21.75 -6.84 17.36
N GLU A 133 -22.98 -7.31 17.20
CA GLU A 133 -23.40 -8.63 17.71
C GLU A 133 -23.10 -9.68 16.63
N VAL A 134 -22.02 -10.44 16.83
CA VAL A 134 -21.51 -11.39 15.82
C VAL A 134 -21.20 -12.73 16.49
N ASP A 135 -21.44 -13.82 15.76
CA ASP A 135 -20.98 -15.15 16.14
C ASP A 135 -19.47 -15.28 15.87
N HIS A 136 -18.67 -15.27 16.94
CA HIS A 136 -17.21 -15.30 16.86
C HIS A 136 -16.68 -16.62 16.28
N ASP A 137 -17.32 -17.76 16.57
CA ASP A 137 -16.89 -19.06 16.07
C ASP A 137 -17.09 -19.14 14.56
N LYS A 138 -18.28 -18.71 14.10
CA LYS A 138 -18.58 -18.63 12.67
C LYS A 138 -17.67 -17.64 11.94
N LEU A 139 -17.41 -16.48 12.55
CA LEU A 139 -16.52 -15.47 11.98
C LEU A 139 -15.09 -16.01 11.82
N PHE A 140 -14.60 -16.79 12.79
CA PHE A 140 -13.30 -17.44 12.72
C PHE A 140 -13.24 -18.42 11.53
N GLU A 141 -14.25 -19.28 11.38
CA GLU A 141 -14.34 -20.21 10.26
C GLU A 141 -14.36 -19.49 8.90
N GLU A 142 -15.14 -18.41 8.78
CA GLU A 142 -15.23 -17.60 7.55
C GLU A 142 -13.87 -16.97 7.19
N ILE A 143 -13.14 -16.44 8.17
CA ILE A 143 -11.81 -15.86 7.96
C ILE A 143 -10.81 -16.91 7.50
N ILE A 144 -10.78 -18.07 8.15
CA ILE A 144 -9.88 -19.17 7.75
C ILE A 144 -10.20 -19.64 6.33
N SER A 145 -11.49 -19.76 6.00
CA SER A 145 -11.92 -20.11 4.64
C SER A 145 -11.43 -19.06 3.63
N LEU A 146 -11.62 -17.77 3.91
CA LEU A 146 -11.20 -16.67 3.04
C LEU A 146 -9.68 -16.68 2.82
N GLN A 147 -8.89 -16.87 3.88
CA GLN A 147 -7.43 -16.96 3.80
C GLN A 147 -6.95 -18.14 2.96
N ASN A 148 -7.61 -19.29 3.05
CA ASN A 148 -7.28 -20.44 2.24
C ASN A 148 -7.60 -20.18 0.76
N THR A 149 -8.78 -19.64 0.45
CA THR A 149 -9.14 -19.25 -0.91
C THR A 149 -8.16 -18.22 -1.49
N TYR A 150 -7.75 -17.23 -0.70
CA TYR A 150 -6.76 -16.24 -1.13
C TYR A 150 -5.41 -16.89 -1.49
N LYS A 151 -4.92 -17.83 -0.66
CA LYS A 151 -3.67 -18.57 -0.94
C LYS A 151 -3.77 -19.39 -2.23
N GLU A 152 -4.91 -20.04 -2.47
CA GLU A 152 -5.14 -20.80 -3.71
C GLU A 152 -5.12 -19.89 -4.94
N VAL A 153 -5.83 -18.76 -4.89
CA VAL A 153 -5.85 -17.76 -5.97
C VAL A 153 -4.46 -17.20 -6.22
N ASN A 154 -3.71 -16.86 -5.17
CA ASN A 154 -2.38 -16.30 -5.34
C ASN A 154 -1.38 -17.33 -5.88
N SER A 155 -1.46 -18.59 -5.43
CA SER A 155 -0.67 -19.68 -6.01
C SER A 155 -0.98 -19.90 -7.49
N TYR A 156 -2.25 -19.80 -7.89
CA TYR A 156 -2.64 -19.89 -9.30
C TYR A 156 -2.11 -18.71 -10.11
N ARG A 157 -2.17 -17.48 -9.56
CA ARG A 157 -1.60 -16.26 -10.16
C ARG A 157 -0.09 -16.42 -10.39
N GLU A 158 0.65 -16.87 -9.39
CA GLU A 158 2.09 -17.14 -9.51
C GLU A 158 2.40 -18.18 -10.60
N SER A 159 1.60 -19.25 -10.67
CA SER A 159 1.72 -20.26 -11.73
C SER A 159 1.51 -19.66 -13.13
N LEU A 160 0.52 -18.77 -13.28
CA LEU A 160 0.27 -18.06 -14.53
C LEU A 160 1.43 -17.13 -14.89
N PHE A 161 1.99 -16.39 -13.95
CA PHE A 161 3.16 -15.54 -14.19
C PHE A 161 4.35 -16.36 -14.72
N VAL A 162 4.66 -17.49 -14.09
CA VAL A 162 5.75 -18.37 -14.56
C VAL A 162 5.47 -18.90 -15.97
N GLN A 163 4.22 -19.24 -16.28
CA GLN A 163 3.83 -19.68 -17.63
C GLN A 163 3.96 -18.55 -18.66
N ILE A 164 3.52 -17.34 -18.32
CA ILE A 164 3.62 -16.15 -19.17
C ILE A 164 5.09 -15.77 -19.39
N GLU A 165 5.92 -15.73 -18.34
CA GLU A 165 7.36 -15.45 -18.46
C GLU A 165 8.07 -16.48 -19.34
N LYS A 166 7.67 -17.75 -19.28
CA LYS A 166 8.20 -18.81 -20.15
C LYS A 166 7.78 -18.61 -21.61
N TYR A 167 6.58 -18.10 -21.86
CA TYR A 167 6.09 -17.78 -23.21
C TYR A 167 6.72 -16.49 -23.78
N VAL A 168 6.91 -15.48 -22.94
CA VAL A 168 7.38 -14.13 -23.31
C VAL A 168 8.90 -14.01 -23.28
N GLY A 169 9.60 -14.95 -22.65
CA GLY A 169 11.07 -15.06 -22.61
C GLY A 169 11.78 -15.15 -23.97
N GLY A 170 11.05 -15.06 -25.10
CA GLY A 170 11.58 -14.86 -26.45
C GLY A 170 11.63 -13.40 -26.94
N HIS A 171 10.90 -12.44 -26.32
CA HIS A 171 10.81 -11.06 -26.83
C HIS A 171 10.78 -10.01 -25.69
N GLU A 172 11.89 -9.27 -25.54
CA GLU A 172 12.12 -8.26 -24.49
C GLU A 172 11.11 -7.08 -24.48
N ILE A 173 10.41 -6.82 -25.59
CA ILE A 173 9.50 -5.68 -25.73
C ILE A 173 8.11 -5.95 -25.08
N GLU A 174 7.72 -7.22 -24.93
CA GLU A 174 6.39 -7.59 -24.42
C GLU A 174 6.29 -7.60 -22.88
N LYS A 175 7.42 -7.62 -22.16
CA LYS A 175 7.43 -7.62 -20.68
C LYS A 175 6.92 -6.31 -20.06
N GLN A 176 7.12 -5.18 -20.72
CA GLN A 176 6.61 -3.89 -20.24
C GLN A 176 5.10 -3.77 -20.42
N MET A 177 4.56 -4.22 -21.56
CA MET A 177 3.12 -4.20 -21.82
C MET A 177 2.32 -5.11 -20.88
N ILE A 178 2.92 -6.22 -20.42
CA ILE A 178 2.27 -7.14 -19.48
C ILE A 178 2.11 -6.51 -18.09
N ASN A 179 3.12 -5.80 -17.59
CA ASN A 179 2.99 -5.10 -16.32
C ASN A 179 1.95 -3.98 -16.38
N GLU A 180 1.87 -3.26 -17.51
CA GLU A 180 0.84 -2.22 -17.72
C GLU A 180 -0.58 -2.82 -17.80
N VAL A 181 -0.77 -3.95 -18.50
CA VAL A 181 -2.08 -4.62 -18.58
C VAL A 181 -2.53 -5.22 -17.24
N PHE A 182 -1.60 -5.66 -16.40
CA PHE A 182 -1.94 -6.21 -15.08
C PHE A 182 -2.17 -5.13 -14.00
N GLU A 183 -1.63 -3.92 -14.15
CA GLU A 183 -2.03 -2.76 -13.33
C GLU A 183 -3.45 -2.27 -13.68
N GLU A 184 -3.91 -2.46 -14.93
CA GLU A 184 -5.28 -2.11 -15.36
C GLU A 184 -6.36 -3.14 -14.97
N LEU A 185 -5.99 -4.34 -14.51
CA LEU A 185 -6.93 -5.44 -14.23
C LEU A 185 -7.48 -5.47 -12.79
N ASP A 186 -7.13 -4.51 -11.94
CA ASP A 186 -7.40 -4.61 -10.49
C ASP A 186 -8.84 -4.30 -10.04
N ASP A 187 -9.74 -3.72 -10.86
CA ASP A 187 -11.04 -3.26 -10.32
C ASP A 187 -12.34 -3.89 -10.89
N GLU A 188 -12.40 -4.52 -12.08
CA GLU A 188 -13.70 -5.00 -12.61
C GLU A 188 -13.73 -6.42 -13.24
N GLU A 189 -12.62 -6.98 -13.74
CA GLU A 189 -12.69 -8.23 -14.52
C GLU A 189 -12.52 -9.53 -13.71
N LEU A 190 -11.90 -9.46 -12.52
CA LEU A 190 -11.67 -10.65 -11.67
C LEU A 190 -12.96 -11.22 -11.06
N VAL A 191 -13.97 -10.38 -10.81
CA VAL A 191 -15.27 -10.80 -10.26
C VAL A 191 -16.08 -11.61 -11.28
N ASN A 192 -15.90 -11.36 -12.57
CA ASN A 192 -16.67 -12.00 -13.64
C ASN A 192 -16.07 -13.32 -14.17
N ARG A 193 -14.88 -13.72 -13.69
CA ARG A 193 -14.20 -14.95 -14.15
C ARG A 193 -14.10 -16.06 -13.08
N ILE A 194 -14.76 -15.90 -11.93
CA ILE A 194 -14.94 -17.01 -10.99
C ILE A 194 -15.83 -18.07 -11.67
N PRO A 195 -15.41 -19.34 -11.78
CA PRO A 195 -16.22 -20.39 -12.38
C PRO A 195 -17.59 -20.51 -11.70
N THR A 196 -18.63 -20.59 -12.53
CA THR A 196 -20.07 -20.65 -12.20
C THR A 196 -20.50 -21.88 -11.38
N GLN A 197 -19.60 -22.55 -10.67
CA GLN A 197 -19.92 -23.71 -9.81
C GLN A 197 -20.26 -23.33 -8.37
N ALA A 198 -20.01 -22.09 -7.93
CA ALA A 198 -20.46 -21.59 -6.63
C ALA A 198 -21.89 -21.01 -6.62
N ARG A 199 -22.58 -20.89 -7.77
CA ARG A 199 -23.96 -20.37 -7.85
C ARG A 199 -25.06 -21.41 -7.62
N VAL A 200 -24.73 -22.70 -7.43
CA VAL A 200 -25.75 -23.77 -7.38
C VAL A 200 -26.27 -24.09 -5.96
N HIS A 201 -25.78 -23.42 -4.91
CA HIS A 201 -26.28 -23.66 -3.54
C HIS A 201 -27.23 -22.60 -2.94
N GLN A 202 -27.65 -21.58 -3.70
CA GLN A 202 -28.70 -20.66 -3.25
C GLN A 202 -30.11 -20.96 -3.79
N ASP A 203 -30.25 -21.77 -4.85
CA ASP A 203 -31.57 -22.06 -5.45
C ASP A 203 -32.29 -23.31 -4.90
N SER A 204 -31.69 -24.06 -3.96
CA SER A 204 -32.34 -25.24 -3.35
C SER A 204 -33.08 -24.96 -2.05
N CYS A 205 -32.99 -23.76 -1.47
CA CYS A 205 -33.68 -23.40 -0.22
C CYS A 205 -34.99 -22.61 -0.41
N HIS A 206 -35.49 -22.42 -1.63
CA HIS A 206 -36.78 -21.74 -1.89
C HIS A 206 -37.87 -22.62 -2.50
N LYS A 207 -37.69 -23.94 -2.48
CA LYS A 207 -38.76 -24.91 -2.80
C LYS A 207 -38.88 -25.91 -1.68
N ASN A 208 -39.51 -25.49 -0.58
CA ASN A 208 -40.30 -26.33 0.34
C ASN A 208 -40.85 -25.47 1.47
N SER A 209 -41.91 -24.73 1.19
CA SER A 209 -42.87 -24.28 2.20
C SER A 209 -44.22 -24.16 1.48
N THR A 210 -45.01 -25.21 1.65
CA THR A 210 -46.45 -25.23 1.37
C THR A 210 -47.16 -24.61 2.56
#